data_AF-A0A946DXH0-F1
#
_entry.id   AF-A0A946DXH0-F1
#
_cell.length_a   1.000
_cell.length_b   1.000
_cell.length_c   1.000
_cell.angle_alpha   90.00
_cell.angle_beta   90.00
_cell.angle_gamma   90.00
#
_symmetry.space_group_name_H-M   'P 1'
#
loop_
_entity.id
_entity.type
_entity.pdbx_description
1 polymer ?
#
loop_
_entity_poly.entity_id
_entity_poly.type
_entity_poly.pdbx_seq_one_letter_code
_entity_poly.pdbx_strand_id
1 'polypeptide(L)'
;MHKSLLTAGMALICFVGICLVTSHETLPQAQAQSKGKSPKTTKKPGNVKTLDVRALKLQADFSRDSTALARDYEKAGDLEKARQVYGVLSRLNPQAKDIRERIKQIDEAILSANAFDVVVDTSTGWGVPLARVSKGKPVRIQATGSYIFQASLQVGPTGFSVADPTKTDLAGDVRCGALMGLVVANGKPGKPFAVGGGRNFTPRNDGLLYLRVNAPAGSKCTGRISVRLGGNVAQN
;
A
#
# COMPACT_ATOMS: atom_id res chain seq x y z
N MET A 1 6.41 37.91 34.21
CA MET A 1 5.23 38.31 35.03
C MET A 1 3.98 37.90 34.28
N HIS A 2 3.01 37.26 34.97
CA HIS A 2 1.75 36.63 34.52
C HIS A 2 1.88 35.49 33.48
N LYS A 3 1.72 34.18 33.75
CA LYS A 3 0.80 33.30 34.53
C LYS A 3 -0.65 33.17 34.00
N SER A 4 -1.02 31.88 33.83
CA SER A 4 -2.33 31.20 33.77
C SER A 4 -3.01 30.99 32.41
N LEU A 5 -3.75 29.89 32.13
CA LEU A 5 -3.85 28.50 32.62
C LEU A 5 -5.03 27.86 31.84
N LEU A 6 -4.99 26.53 31.57
CA LEU A 6 -6.10 25.62 31.17
C LEU A 6 -6.76 25.87 29.79
N THR A 7 -7.08 24.86 28.97
CA THR A 7 -7.88 23.67 29.29
C THR A 7 -7.51 22.49 28.37
N ALA A 8 -7.45 21.30 28.97
CA ALA A 8 -7.31 20.01 28.32
C ALA A 8 -8.63 19.54 27.67
N GLY A 9 -8.53 18.76 26.59
CA GLY A 9 -9.63 18.00 25.99
C GLY A 9 -9.09 16.68 25.43
N MET A 10 -9.41 15.59 26.13
CA MET A 10 -8.97 14.22 25.88
C MET A 10 -10.17 13.40 25.38
N ALA A 11 -10.02 12.67 24.27
CA ALA A 11 -10.83 11.49 23.89
C ALA A 11 -10.08 10.73 22.78
N LEU A 12 -9.28 9.71 23.08
CA LEU A 12 -9.63 8.31 23.35
C LEU A 12 -10.21 7.57 22.11
N ILE A 13 -9.34 6.86 21.38
CA ILE A 13 -9.74 5.74 20.51
C ILE A 13 -8.99 4.50 21.02
N CYS A 14 -9.79 3.48 21.38
CA CYS A 14 -9.43 2.28 22.10
C CYS A 14 -8.38 1.41 21.38
N PHE A 15 -7.24 1.22 22.04
CA PHE A 15 -6.37 0.06 21.88
C PHE A 15 -6.99 -1.13 22.63
N VAL A 16 -7.38 -2.19 21.92
CA VAL A 16 -7.66 -3.49 22.55
C VAL A 16 -6.33 -4.22 22.70
N GLY A 17 -5.61 -3.90 23.77
CA GLY A 17 -4.46 -4.65 24.26
C GLY A 17 -4.78 -5.16 25.65
N ILE A 18 -5.17 -6.44 25.74
CA ILE A 18 -5.43 -7.10 27.02
C ILE A 18 -4.07 -7.43 27.64
N CYS A 19 -3.63 -6.60 28.59
CA CYS A 19 -2.52 -6.90 29.49
C CYS A 19 -3.03 -7.13 30.91
N LEU A 20 -2.62 -8.29 31.41
CA LEU A 20 -2.52 -8.75 32.80
C LEU A 20 -2.64 -7.67 33.89
N VAL A 21 -3.65 -7.83 34.75
CA VAL A 21 -3.71 -7.16 36.05
C VAL A 21 -2.92 -8.00 37.06
N THR A 22 -1.82 -7.43 37.53
CA THR A 22 -1.21 -7.73 38.83
C THR A 22 -1.56 -6.58 39.76
N SER A 23 -2.05 -6.85 40.97
CA SER A 23 -2.03 -5.89 42.07
C SER A 23 -2.01 -6.67 43.39
N HIS A 24 -0.91 -6.45 44.12
CA HIS A 24 -0.79 -6.68 45.56
C HIS A 24 -1.34 -5.45 46.27
N GLU A 25 -2.15 -5.63 47.32
CA GLU A 25 -2.22 -4.70 48.44
C GLU A 25 -2.42 -5.46 49.77
N THR A 26 -1.77 -4.90 50.79
CA THR A 26 -1.53 -5.38 52.15
C THR A 26 -2.66 -5.03 53.15
N LEU A 27 -2.73 -5.84 54.21
CA LEU A 27 -3.70 -5.98 55.31
C LEU A 27 -4.09 -4.70 56.11
N PRO A 28 -5.21 -4.78 56.88
CA PRO A 28 -5.07 -4.96 58.34
C PRO A 28 -5.76 -6.21 58.90
N GLN A 29 -5.12 -6.82 59.91
CA GLN A 29 -5.60 -7.99 60.67
C GLN A 29 -6.70 -7.62 61.67
N ALA A 30 -7.76 -8.44 61.70
CA ALA A 30 -8.59 -8.66 62.88
C ALA A 30 -8.80 -10.17 63.04
N GLN A 31 -8.32 -10.74 64.14
CA GLN A 31 -8.46 -12.16 64.48
C GLN A 31 -9.87 -12.42 65.01
N ALA A 32 -10.65 -13.23 64.30
CA ALA A 32 -11.80 -13.93 64.86
C ALA A 32 -11.86 -15.35 64.28
N GLN A 33 -11.68 -16.30 65.19
CA GLN A 33 -11.57 -17.73 64.92
C GLN A 33 -12.98 -18.32 64.84
N SER A 34 -13.48 -18.59 63.63
CA SER A 34 -14.68 -19.41 63.44
C SER A 34 -14.40 -20.54 62.44
N LYS A 35 -14.53 -21.78 62.91
CA LYS A 35 -14.53 -23.01 62.11
C LYS A 35 -15.61 -22.92 61.03
N GLY A 36 -15.21 -22.80 59.77
CA GLY A 36 -16.06 -22.93 58.61
C GLY A 36 -15.27 -23.53 57.44
N LYS A 37 -15.71 -24.68 56.93
CA LYS A 37 -15.13 -25.35 55.74
C LYS A 37 -15.11 -24.39 54.55
N SER A 38 -13.94 -23.91 54.16
CA SER A 38 -13.77 -23.24 52.86
C SER A 38 -13.94 -24.26 51.73
N PRO A 39 -14.79 -24.02 50.72
CA PRO A 39 -14.82 -24.85 49.53
C PRO A 39 -13.51 -24.62 48.78
N LYS A 40 -12.66 -25.65 48.74
CA LYS A 40 -11.45 -25.67 47.92
C LYS A 40 -11.92 -25.65 46.45
N THR A 41 -11.98 -24.48 45.83
CA THR A 41 -12.17 -24.35 44.38
C THR A 41 -10.90 -24.86 43.69
N THR A 42 -10.83 -26.17 43.51
CA THR A 42 -9.92 -26.83 42.57
C THR A 42 -10.26 -26.30 41.19
N LYS A 43 -9.52 -25.28 40.72
CA LYS A 43 -9.43 -24.99 39.28
C LYS A 43 -8.85 -26.24 38.62
N LYS A 44 -9.72 -27.10 38.09
CA LYS A 44 -9.32 -28.23 37.27
C LYS A 44 -8.41 -27.69 36.16
N PRO A 45 -7.17 -28.19 36.00
CA PRO A 45 -6.35 -27.82 34.86
C PRO A 45 -7.14 -28.19 33.61
N GLY A 46 -7.56 -27.18 32.84
CA GLY A 46 -8.29 -27.40 31.59
C GLY A 46 -7.47 -28.33 30.70
N ASN A 47 -8.12 -29.34 30.13
CA ASN A 47 -7.46 -30.36 29.32
C ASN A 47 -6.94 -29.72 28.02
N VAL A 48 -5.71 -29.20 28.04
CA VAL A 48 -5.07 -28.44 26.96
C VAL A 48 -5.17 -29.16 25.61
N LYS A 49 -5.02 -30.49 25.59
CA LYS A 49 -5.17 -31.30 24.38
C LYS A 49 -6.54 -31.14 23.70
N THR A 50 -7.62 -31.04 24.48
CA THR A 50 -8.97 -30.81 23.92
C THR A 50 -9.14 -29.40 23.36
N LEU A 51 -8.42 -28.43 23.93
CA LEU A 51 -8.37 -27.06 23.43
C LEU A 51 -7.57 -27.00 22.13
N ASP A 52 -6.45 -27.72 22.03
CA ASP A 52 -5.62 -27.79 20.83
C ASP A 52 -6.41 -28.41 19.65
N VAL A 53 -7.11 -29.52 19.89
CA VAL A 53 -7.98 -30.13 18.86
C VAL A 53 -9.08 -29.17 18.41
N ARG A 54 -9.69 -28.43 19.33
CA ARG A 54 -10.69 -27.41 19.00
C ARG A 54 -10.10 -26.26 18.20
N ALA A 55 -8.89 -25.82 18.54
CA ALA A 55 -8.19 -24.77 17.80
C ALA A 55 -7.86 -25.20 16.37
N LEU A 56 -7.35 -26.43 16.18
CA LEU A 56 -7.07 -27.00 14.87
C LEU A 56 -8.35 -27.12 14.02
N LYS A 57 -9.46 -27.57 14.62
CA LYS A 57 -10.75 -27.64 13.91
C LYS A 57 -11.24 -26.25 13.50
N LEU A 58 -11.19 -25.28 14.40
CA LEU A 58 -11.57 -23.90 14.09
C LEU A 58 -10.73 -23.32 12.95
N GLN A 59 -9.42 -23.57 12.95
CA GLN A 59 -8.53 -23.13 11.88
C GLN A 59 -8.89 -23.79 10.54
N ALA A 60 -9.17 -25.09 10.54
CA ALA A 60 -9.56 -25.82 9.34
C ALA A 60 -10.90 -25.34 8.78
N ASP A 61 -11.92 -25.18 9.62
CA ASP A 61 -13.24 -24.68 9.22
C ASP A 61 -13.14 -23.24 8.67
N PHE A 62 -12.42 -22.35 9.36
CA PHE A 62 -12.17 -20.99 8.89
C PHE A 62 -11.47 -20.96 7.53
N SER A 63 -10.44 -21.80 7.34
CA SER A 63 -9.71 -21.88 6.07
C SER A 63 -10.59 -22.38 4.93
N ARG A 64 -11.42 -23.38 5.18
CA ARG A 64 -12.38 -23.92 4.20
C ARG A 64 -13.41 -22.85 3.81
N ASP A 65 -14.06 -22.25 4.79
CA ASP A 65 -15.16 -21.32 4.56
C ASP A 65 -14.66 -20.02 3.91
N SER A 66 -13.49 -19.54 4.30
CA SER A 66 -12.82 -18.40 3.65
C SER A 66 -12.42 -18.71 2.20
N THR A 67 -12.01 -19.95 1.90
CA THR A 67 -11.67 -20.35 0.53
C THR A 67 -12.92 -20.39 -0.35
N ALA A 68 -14.04 -20.87 0.18
CA ALA A 68 -15.32 -20.84 -0.53
C ALA A 68 -15.76 -19.39 -0.79
N LEU A 69 -15.71 -18.53 0.24
CA LEU A 69 -16.04 -17.11 0.13
C LEU A 69 -15.18 -16.39 -0.92
N ALA A 70 -13.86 -16.65 -0.93
CA ALA A 70 -12.96 -16.06 -1.93
C ALA A 70 -13.35 -16.44 -3.36
N ARG A 71 -13.67 -17.72 -3.59
CA ARG A 71 -14.14 -18.21 -4.89
C ARG A 71 -15.47 -17.58 -5.32
N ASP A 72 -16.37 -17.36 -4.37
CA ASP A 72 -17.66 -16.73 -4.70
C ASP A 72 -17.49 -15.25 -5.07
N TYR A 73 -16.55 -14.54 -4.44
CA TYR A 73 -16.16 -13.19 -4.91
C TYR A 73 -15.56 -13.21 -6.31
N GLU A 74 -14.71 -14.18 -6.64
CA GLU A 74 -14.17 -14.31 -8.00
C GLU A 74 -15.27 -14.59 -9.04
N LYS A 75 -16.20 -15.49 -8.75
CA LYS A 75 -17.35 -15.77 -9.62
C LYS A 75 -18.23 -14.54 -9.81
N ALA A 76 -18.35 -13.70 -8.79
CA ALA A 76 -19.06 -12.43 -8.86
C ALA A 76 -18.27 -11.32 -9.58
N GLY A 77 -17.02 -11.58 -9.99
CA GLY A 77 -16.15 -10.60 -10.64
C GLY A 77 -15.49 -9.60 -9.68
N ASP A 78 -15.73 -9.71 -8.37
CA ASP A 78 -15.13 -8.83 -7.35
C ASP A 78 -13.73 -9.34 -6.96
N LEU A 79 -12.79 -9.16 -7.90
CA LEU A 79 -11.40 -9.59 -7.76
C LEU A 79 -10.68 -8.90 -6.58
N GLU A 80 -11.08 -7.68 -6.22
CA GLU A 80 -10.49 -6.97 -5.09
C GLU A 80 -10.84 -7.64 -3.76
N LYS A 81 -12.12 -7.98 -3.55
CA LYS A 81 -12.54 -8.70 -2.34
C LYS A 81 -11.98 -10.11 -2.32
N ALA A 82 -11.96 -10.81 -3.45
CA ALA A 82 -11.32 -12.12 -3.56
C ALA A 82 -9.85 -12.07 -3.10
N ARG A 83 -9.09 -11.10 -3.61
CA ARG A 83 -7.69 -10.85 -3.19
C ARG A 83 -7.57 -10.65 -1.69
N GLN A 84 -8.45 -9.85 -1.09
CA GLN A 84 -8.41 -9.57 0.35
C GLN A 84 -8.60 -10.84 1.17
N VAL A 85 -9.58 -11.67 0.82
CA VAL A 85 -9.85 -12.94 1.53
C VAL A 85 -8.67 -13.91 1.37
N TYR A 86 -8.12 -14.07 0.17
CA TYR A 86 -6.90 -14.87 -0.02
C TYR A 86 -5.70 -14.31 0.74
N GLY A 87 -5.58 -12.99 0.85
CA GLY A 87 -4.53 -12.33 1.63
C GLY A 87 -4.60 -12.69 3.12
N VAL A 88 -5.81 -12.83 3.68
CA VAL A 88 -6.00 -13.35 5.05
C VAL A 88 -5.56 -14.81 5.15
N LEU A 89 -5.97 -15.66 4.20
CA LEU A 89 -5.58 -17.07 4.16
C LEU A 89 -4.06 -17.26 4.05
N SER A 90 -3.40 -16.43 3.24
CA SER A 90 -1.93 -16.46 3.09
C SER A 90 -1.19 -16.07 4.37
N ARG A 91 -1.79 -15.25 5.26
CA ARG A 91 -1.20 -14.92 6.56
C ARG A 91 -1.39 -16.04 7.57
N LEU A 92 -2.51 -16.76 7.49
CA LEU A 92 -2.82 -17.90 8.35
C LEU A 92 -2.01 -19.15 7.98
N ASN A 93 -1.75 -19.36 6.68
CA ASN A 93 -0.84 -20.40 6.19
C ASN A 93 0.12 -19.86 5.11
N PRO A 94 1.27 -19.29 5.51
CA PRO A 94 2.24 -18.71 4.57
C PRO A 94 2.86 -19.72 3.60
N GLN A 95 2.83 -21.03 3.90
CA GLN A 95 3.46 -22.06 3.09
C GLN A 95 2.56 -22.58 1.96
N ALA A 96 1.25 -22.29 2.00
CA ALA A 96 0.28 -22.69 0.97
C ALA A 96 0.60 -22.07 -0.41
N LYS A 97 1.19 -22.87 -1.30
CA LYS A 97 1.61 -22.43 -2.65
C LYS A 97 0.42 -22.05 -3.53
N ASP A 98 -0.67 -22.79 -3.42
CA ASP A 98 -1.93 -22.60 -4.14
C ASP A 98 -2.57 -21.24 -3.87
N ILE A 99 -2.63 -20.82 -2.60
CA ILE A 99 -3.17 -19.51 -2.21
C ILE A 99 -2.29 -18.39 -2.80
N ARG A 100 -0.96 -18.51 -2.70
CA ARG A 100 -0.04 -17.49 -3.24
C ARG A 100 -0.14 -17.37 -4.76
N GLU A 101 -0.24 -18.50 -5.45
CA GLU A 101 -0.40 -18.49 -6.91
C GLU A 101 -1.74 -17.87 -7.30
N ARG A 102 -2.82 -18.15 -6.56
CA ARG A 102 -4.12 -17.53 -6.82
C ARG A 102 -4.11 -16.02 -6.60
N ILE A 103 -3.47 -15.55 -5.51
CA ILE A 103 -3.26 -14.11 -5.25
C ILE A 103 -2.55 -13.45 -6.43
N LYS A 104 -1.51 -14.10 -6.99
CA LYS A 104 -0.77 -13.60 -8.14
C LYS A 104 -1.62 -13.56 -9.41
N GLN A 105 -2.42 -14.60 -9.67
CA GLN A 105 -3.34 -14.63 -10.81
C GLN A 105 -4.38 -13.50 -10.72
N ILE A 106 -4.93 -13.27 -9.54
CA ILE A 106 -5.87 -12.16 -9.30
C ILE A 106 -5.17 -10.81 -9.49
N ASP A 107 -3.95 -10.64 -8.98
CA ASP A 107 -3.16 -9.41 -9.19
C ASP A 107 -2.95 -9.10 -10.67
N GLU A 108 -2.55 -10.10 -11.44
CA GLU A 108 -2.34 -9.95 -12.87
C GLU A 108 -3.65 -9.63 -13.61
N ALA A 109 -4.76 -10.24 -13.20
CA ALA A 109 -6.08 -9.94 -13.74
C ALA A 109 -6.50 -8.49 -13.41
N ILE A 110 -6.31 -8.03 -12.17
CA ILE A 110 -6.57 -6.64 -11.78
C ILE A 110 -5.71 -5.69 -12.60
N LEU A 111 -4.40 -5.92 -12.70
CA LEU A 111 -3.45 -5.07 -13.43
C LEU A 111 -3.70 -5.01 -14.93
N SER A 112 -4.34 -6.04 -15.49
CA SER A 112 -4.70 -6.10 -16.91
C SER A 112 -6.10 -5.57 -17.18
N ALA A 113 -6.93 -5.43 -16.15
CA ALA A 113 -8.25 -4.82 -16.24
C ALA A 113 -8.16 -3.29 -16.39
N ASN A 114 -9.23 -2.70 -16.92
CA ASN A 114 -9.39 -1.25 -17.12
C ASN A 114 -8.23 -0.62 -17.88
N ALA A 115 -7.65 -1.35 -18.83
CA ALA A 115 -6.52 -0.87 -19.59
C ALA A 115 -6.95 0.10 -20.69
N PHE A 116 -6.28 1.24 -20.79
CA PHE A 116 -6.50 2.23 -21.84
C PHE A 116 -5.18 2.80 -22.33
N ASP A 117 -5.17 3.21 -23.59
CA ASP A 117 -3.99 3.75 -24.26
C ASP A 117 -4.07 5.28 -24.32
N VAL A 118 -2.96 5.94 -24.00
CA VAL A 118 -2.79 7.39 -24.03
C VAL A 118 -1.51 7.71 -24.77
N VAL A 119 -1.50 8.82 -25.52
CA VAL A 119 -0.30 9.30 -26.20
C VAL A 119 0.33 10.43 -25.41
N VAL A 120 1.61 10.27 -25.07
CA VAL A 120 2.41 11.31 -24.40
C VAL A 120 3.21 12.08 -25.46
N ASP A 121 2.97 13.38 -25.55
CA ASP A 121 3.78 14.27 -26.36
C ASP A 121 5.07 14.64 -25.61
N THR A 122 6.20 14.16 -26.13
CA THR A 122 7.50 14.36 -25.50
C THR A 122 7.99 15.81 -25.57
N SER A 123 7.45 16.62 -26.47
CA SER A 123 7.82 18.04 -26.61
C SER A 123 7.24 18.92 -25.51
N THR A 124 6.22 18.42 -24.81
CA THR A 124 5.59 19.10 -23.69
C THR A 124 6.24 18.68 -22.38
N GLY A 125 6.23 19.56 -21.38
CA GLY A 125 6.73 19.26 -20.03
C GLY A 125 5.85 18.23 -19.30
N TRP A 126 5.39 18.55 -18.09
CA TRP A 126 4.48 17.65 -17.37
C TRP A 126 3.11 17.48 -18.04
N GLY A 127 2.71 18.40 -18.93
CA GLY A 127 1.46 18.29 -19.69
C GLY A 127 0.21 18.21 -18.81
N VAL A 128 -0.82 17.55 -19.32
CA VAL A 128 -2.06 17.23 -18.58
C VAL A 128 -1.91 15.88 -17.85
N PRO A 129 -2.64 15.68 -16.73
CA PRO A 129 -2.65 14.39 -16.06
C PRO A 129 -3.24 13.31 -16.97
N LEU A 130 -2.61 12.13 -17.00
CA LEU A 130 -3.05 11.01 -17.83
C LEU A 130 -4.18 10.20 -17.17
N ALA A 131 -4.14 10.09 -15.84
CA ALA A 131 -5.06 9.22 -15.09
C ALA A 131 -5.15 9.62 -13.62
N ARG A 132 -6.26 9.24 -13.00
CA ARG A 132 -6.40 9.21 -11.55
C ARG A 132 -5.92 7.88 -11.00
N VAL A 133 -5.12 7.93 -9.94
CA VAL A 133 -4.59 6.76 -9.24
C VAL A 133 -5.08 6.74 -7.79
N SER A 134 -5.29 5.53 -7.26
CA SER A 134 -5.77 5.34 -5.89
C SER A 134 -4.68 4.78 -4.96
N LYS A 135 -4.66 5.25 -3.72
CA LYS A 135 -3.72 4.85 -2.68
C LYS A 135 -3.75 3.34 -2.45
N GLY A 136 -2.56 2.73 -2.43
CA GLY A 136 -2.42 1.31 -2.12
C GLY A 136 -2.91 0.36 -3.22
N LYS A 137 -3.37 0.91 -4.36
CA LYS A 137 -3.89 0.12 -5.47
C LYS A 137 -2.86 -0.02 -6.59
N PRO A 138 -2.61 -1.23 -7.11
CA PRO A 138 -1.56 -1.44 -8.09
C PRO A 138 -1.93 -0.84 -9.46
N VAL A 139 -0.94 -0.27 -10.12
CA VAL A 139 -1.04 0.33 -11.45
C VAL A 139 0.06 -0.23 -12.32
N ARG A 140 -0.27 -0.55 -13.57
CA ARG A 140 0.65 -0.98 -14.62
C ARG A 140 0.76 0.11 -15.68
N ILE A 141 2.00 0.46 -16.02
CA ILE A 141 2.34 1.36 -17.11
C ILE A 141 3.18 0.57 -18.11
N GLN A 142 2.84 0.64 -19.39
CA GLN A 142 3.68 0.12 -20.47
C GLN A 142 3.85 1.23 -21.50
N ALA A 143 5.08 1.49 -21.92
CA ALA A 143 5.40 2.58 -22.83
C ALA A 143 6.17 2.05 -24.03
N THR A 144 5.72 2.41 -25.23
CA THR A 144 6.33 2.01 -26.49
C THR A 144 6.50 3.22 -27.41
N GLY A 145 7.43 3.10 -28.35
CA GLY A 145 7.78 4.16 -29.28
C GLY A 145 9.19 4.69 -29.06
N SER A 146 9.54 5.70 -29.84
CA SER A 146 10.85 6.34 -29.82
C SER A 146 10.67 7.82 -30.11
N TYR A 147 11.59 8.62 -29.60
CA TYR A 147 11.55 10.07 -29.75
C TYR A 147 12.98 10.58 -29.85
N ILE A 148 13.14 11.79 -30.37
CA ILE A 148 14.42 12.46 -30.53
C ILE A 148 14.66 13.32 -29.30
N PHE A 149 15.81 13.11 -28.64
CA PHE A 149 16.29 13.91 -27.53
C PHE A 149 17.50 14.74 -27.97
N GLN A 150 17.41 16.06 -27.88
CA GLN A 150 18.48 16.99 -28.21
C GLN A 150 18.70 17.97 -27.06
N ALA A 151 19.93 18.05 -26.55
CA ALA A 151 20.32 19.01 -25.52
C ALA A 151 21.53 19.81 -26.00
N SER A 152 21.37 21.13 -26.10
CA SER A 152 22.46 22.07 -26.37
C SER A 152 22.48 23.07 -25.23
N LEU A 153 23.15 22.69 -24.14
CA LEU A 153 23.13 23.40 -22.86
C LEU A 153 24.57 23.69 -22.43
N GLN A 154 24.80 24.89 -21.90
CA GLN A 154 26.07 25.21 -21.25
C GLN A 154 26.08 24.58 -19.85
N VAL A 155 27.08 23.75 -19.58
CA VAL A 155 27.19 23.01 -18.32
C VAL A 155 28.58 23.21 -17.75
N GLY A 156 28.67 23.54 -16.46
CA GLY A 156 29.94 23.62 -15.74
C GLY A 156 30.49 22.24 -15.35
N PRO A 157 31.69 22.17 -14.74
CA PRO A 157 32.32 20.91 -14.35
C PRO A 157 31.51 20.10 -13.31
N THR A 158 30.55 20.73 -12.63
CA THR A 158 29.66 20.10 -11.64
C THR A 158 28.42 19.44 -12.26
N GLY A 159 28.20 19.58 -13.58
CA GLY A 159 27.05 18.98 -14.26
C GLY A 159 25.72 19.72 -14.00
N PHE A 160 24.61 19.03 -14.27
CA PHE A 160 23.24 19.53 -14.04
C PHE A 160 22.82 19.43 -12.58
N SER A 161 22.04 20.40 -12.12
CA SER A 161 21.35 20.29 -10.82
C SER A 161 20.20 19.29 -10.91
N VAL A 162 20.15 18.35 -9.96
CA VAL A 162 19.13 17.30 -9.85
C VAL A 162 18.37 17.35 -8.51
N ALA A 163 18.56 18.42 -7.74
CA ALA A 163 18.07 18.53 -6.37
C ALA A 163 16.54 18.68 -6.29
N ASP A 164 15.93 19.37 -7.24
CA ASP A 164 14.47 19.55 -7.31
C ASP A 164 13.97 19.31 -8.74
N PRO A 165 13.46 18.11 -9.05
CA PRO A 165 13.01 17.75 -10.40
C PRO A 165 11.79 18.53 -10.88
N THR A 166 11.10 19.24 -9.99
CA THR A 166 10.00 20.14 -10.38
C THR A 166 10.48 21.49 -10.87
N LYS A 167 11.73 21.86 -10.56
CA LYS A 167 12.37 23.11 -10.98
C LYS A 167 13.46 22.89 -12.03
N THR A 168 14.23 21.82 -11.90
CA THR A 168 15.35 21.51 -12.80
C THR A 168 14.94 20.60 -13.95
N ASP A 169 13.71 20.11 -13.92
CA ASP A 169 13.15 19.22 -14.93
C ASP A 169 13.89 17.86 -15.05
N LEU A 170 14.84 17.63 -14.14
CA LEU A 170 15.75 16.49 -14.12
C LEU A 170 15.74 15.84 -12.74
N ALA A 171 15.27 14.59 -12.68
CA ALA A 171 15.32 13.76 -11.48
C ALA A 171 16.62 12.94 -11.45
N GLY A 172 17.42 13.10 -10.39
CA GLY A 172 18.71 12.39 -10.25
C GLY A 172 18.59 10.87 -10.16
N ASP A 173 17.47 10.37 -9.63
CA ASP A 173 17.20 8.93 -9.51
C ASP A 173 16.68 8.29 -10.81
N VAL A 174 16.52 9.08 -11.88
CA VAL A 174 16.04 8.61 -13.18
C VAL A 174 17.08 8.92 -14.25
N ARG A 175 17.30 7.99 -15.19
CA ARG A 175 18.24 8.22 -16.30
C ARG A 175 17.77 9.39 -17.17
N CYS A 176 18.68 10.24 -17.62
CA CYS A 176 18.38 11.27 -18.61
C CYS A 176 17.85 10.61 -19.90
N GLY A 177 16.80 11.15 -20.49
CA GLY A 177 16.11 10.59 -21.64
C GLY A 177 15.19 9.38 -21.33
N ALA A 178 15.02 8.98 -20.07
CA ALA A 178 14.03 7.97 -19.72
C ALA A 178 12.65 8.60 -19.48
N LEU A 179 11.58 7.86 -19.81
CA LEU A 179 10.23 8.23 -19.36
C LEU A 179 10.17 8.12 -17.83
N MET A 180 9.65 9.15 -17.18
CA MET A 180 9.42 9.20 -15.74
C MET A 180 7.97 9.55 -15.43
N GLY A 181 7.52 9.09 -14.27
CA GLY A 181 6.21 9.38 -13.74
C GLY A 181 6.26 10.16 -12.43
N LEU A 182 5.20 10.90 -12.18
CA LEU A 182 4.99 11.65 -10.94
C LEU A 182 3.51 11.59 -10.58
N VAL A 183 3.22 11.37 -9.30
CA VAL A 183 1.86 11.48 -8.77
C VAL A 183 1.74 12.79 -8.00
N VAL A 184 0.78 13.63 -8.39
CA VAL A 184 0.43 14.85 -7.68
C VAL A 184 -0.77 14.55 -6.78
N ALA A 185 -0.59 14.70 -5.47
CA ALA A 185 -1.62 14.46 -4.46
C ALA A 185 -1.87 15.75 -3.68
N ASN A 186 -3.13 16.18 -3.57
CA ASN A 186 -3.52 17.42 -2.89
C ASN A 186 -2.73 18.65 -3.37
N GLY A 187 -2.50 18.74 -4.69
CA GLY A 187 -1.71 19.81 -5.32
C GLY A 187 -0.20 19.74 -5.06
N LYS A 188 0.30 18.74 -4.33
CA LYS A 188 1.72 18.57 -4.02
C LYS A 188 2.33 17.48 -4.91
N PRO A 189 3.43 17.79 -5.64
CA PRO A 189 4.14 16.78 -6.41
C PRO A 189 4.81 15.77 -5.49
N GLY A 190 4.64 14.48 -5.79
CA GLY A 190 5.36 13.39 -5.14
C GLY A 190 6.83 13.30 -5.57
N LYS A 191 7.47 12.17 -5.24
CA LYS A 191 8.81 11.85 -5.75
C LYS A 191 8.68 11.27 -7.17
N PRO A 192 9.39 11.81 -8.19
CA PRO A 192 9.43 11.18 -9.50
C PRO A 192 10.00 9.77 -9.46
N PHE A 193 9.57 8.94 -10.40
CA PHE A 193 10.02 7.55 -10.50
C PHE A 193 10.25 7.15 -11.96
N ALA A 194 11.27 6.33 -12.21
CA ALA A 194 11.57 5.83 -13.55
C ALA A 194 10.43 4.93 -14.06
N VAL A 195 9.94 5.18 -15.26
CA VAL A 195 8.96 4.31 -15.97
C VAL A 195 9.68 3.51 -17.06
N GLY A 196 10.53 4.14 -17.85
CA GLY A 196 11.21 3.48 -18.98
C GLY A 196 10.19 2.90 -19.97
N GLY A 197 10.42 1.66 -20.43
CA GLY A 197 9.47 0.92 -21.28
C GLY A 197 8.26 0.33 -20.54
N GLY A 198 8.26 0.36 -19.21
CA GLY A 198 7.12 -0.11 -18.42
C GLY A 198 7.46 -0.32 -16.95
N ARG A 199 6.44 -0.16 -16.09
CA ARG A 199 6.55 -0.30 -14.65
C ARG A 199 5.21 -0.66 -14.01
N ASN A 200 5.26 -1.58 -13.05
CA ASN A 200 4.20 -1.75 -12.06
C ASN A 200 4.57 -0.93 -10.82
N PHE A 201 3.62 -0.16 -10.28
CA PHE A 201 3.83 0.60 -9.05
C PHE A 201 2.54 0.69 -8.22
N THR A 202 2.69 1.06 -6.95
CA THR A 202 1.57 1.27 -6.03
C THR A 202 1.65 2.70 -5.47
N PRO A 203 0.66 3.57 -5.75
CA PRO A 203 0.63 4.93 -5.24
C PRO A 203 0.56 4.97 -3.71
N ARG A 204 1.29 5.92 -3.10
CA ARG A 204 1.24 6.15 -1.64
C ARG A 204 0.03 6.97 -1.22
N ASN A 205 -0.50 7.78 -2.12
CA ASN A 205 -1.64 8.67 -1.93
C ASN A 205 -2.52 8.63 -3.19
N ASP A 206 -3.79 8.99 -3.03
CA ASP A 206 -4.67 9.28 -4.15
C ASP A 206 -4.15 10.51 -4.89
N GLY A 207 -4.25 10.52 -6.21
CA GLY A 207 -3.73 11.65 -6.98
C GLY A 207 -3.85 11.49 -8.47
N LEU A 208 -3.19 12.41 -9.17
CA LEU A 208 -3.13 12.47 -10.62
C LEU A 208 -1.76 12.04 -11.10
N LEU A 209 -1.72 11.10 -12.03
CA LEU A 209 -0.51 10.59 -12.65
C LEU A 209 -0.14 11.45 -13.85
N TYR A 210 1.10 11.96 -13.83
CA TYR A 210 1.73 12.66 -14.94
C TYR A 210 2.92 11.86 -15.43
N LEU A 211 3.17 11.89 -16.74
CA LEU A 211 4.32 11.28 -17.39
C LEU A 211 5.05 12.32 -18.21
N ARG A 212 6.38 12.22 -18.25
CA ARG A 212 7.24 13.04 -19.11
C ARG A 212 8.60 12.39 -19.32
N VAL A 213 9.35 12.91 -20.27
CA VAL A 213 10.77 12.59 -20.41
C VAL A 213 11.56 13.28 -19.29
N ASN A 214 12.49 12.54 -18.68
CA ASN A 214 13.47 13.09 -17.75
C ASN A 214 14.57 13.80 -18.53
N ALA A 215 14.51 15.13 -18.60
CA ALA A 215 15.35 15.95 -19.46
C ALA A 215 15.66 17.27 -18.75
N PRO A 216 16.93 17.73 -18.78
CA PRO A 216 17.27 19.02 -18.19
C PRO A 216 16.52 20.15 -18.90
N ALA A 217 16.17 21.19 -18.14
CA ALA A 217 15.52 22.39 -18.67
C ALA A 217 16.27 22.94 -19.89
N GLY A 218 15.53 23.34 -20.93
CA GLY A 218 16.07 23.80 -22.22
C GLY A 218 16.42 22.69 -23.22
N SER A 219 16.26 21.41 -22.85
CA SER A 219 16.34 20.31 -23.83
C SER A 219 15.14 20.31 -24.77
N LYS A 220 15.36 19.89 -26.01
CA LYS A 220 14.31 19.67 -27.00
C LYS A 220 14.04 18.18 -27.14
N CYS A 221 12.81 17.79 -26.85
CA CYS A 221 12.31 16.44 -27.14
C CYS A 221 11.30 16.54 -28.29
N THR A 222 11.33 15.63 -29.25
CA THR A 222 10.38 15.61 -30.37
C THR A 222 9.96 14.18 -30.67
N GLY A 223 8.65 13.94 -30.68
CA GLY A 223 8.06 12.63 -30.89
C GLY A 223 6.95 12.33 -29.88
N ARG A 224 6.34 11.17 -30.03
CA ARG A 224 5.23 10.72 -29.21
C ARG A 224 5.51 9.32 -28.68
N ILE A 225 5.13 9.08 -27.43
CA ILE A 225 5.23 7.78 -26.78
C ILE A 225 3.81 7.27 -26.55
N SER A 226 3.53 6.06 -27.02
CA SER A 226 2.27 5.37 -26.72
C SER A 226 2.38 4.71 -25.36
N VAL A 227 1.46 5.04 -24.46
CA VAL A 227 1.44 4.54 -23.09
C VAL A 227 0.13 3.79 -22.85
N ARG A 228 0.24 2.52 -22.47
CA ARG A 228 -0.87 1.73 -21.95
C ARG A 228 -0.86 1.78 -20.43
N LEU A 229 -1.94 2.27 -19.86
CA LEU A 229 -2.20 2.22 -18.42
C LEU A 229 -3.16 1.06 -18.13
N GLY A 230 -3.00 0.40 -16.99
CA GLY A 230 -3.89 -0.67 -16.54
C GLY A 230 -3.86 -0.81 -15.01
N GLY A 231 -4.78 -1.61 -14.48
CA GLY A 231 -4.96 -1.75 -13.03
C GLY A 231 -6.02 -0.82 -12.48
N ASN A 232 -5.80 -0.34 -11.27
CA ASN A 232 -6.70 0.58 -10.59
C ASN A 232 -6.42 2.04 -11.00
N VAL A 233 -6.68 2.32 -12.27
CA VAL A 233 -6.60 3.64 -12.88
C VAL A 233 -7.96 4.05 -13.42
N ALA A 234 -8.28 5.33 -13.33
CA ALA A 234 -9.43 5.91 -14.03
C ALA A 234 -8.94 6.97 -15.02
N GLN A 235 -9.52 6.98 -16.21
CA GLN A 235 -9.24 8.01 -17.21
C GLN A 235 -9.63 9.38 -16.63
N ASN A 236 -8.76 10.36 -16.83
CA ASN A 236 -8.99 11.73 -16.38
C ASN A 236 -9.79 12.54 -17.41
#